data_AF-A0A0G0WCU6-F1
#
_entry.id   AF-A0A0G0WCU6-F1
#
_cell.length_a   1.000
_cell.length_b   1.000
_cell.length_c   1.000
_cell.angle_alpha   90.00
_cell.angle_beta   90.00
_cell.angle_gamma   90.00
#
_symmetry.space_group_name_H-M   'P 1'
#
loop_
_entity.id
_entity.type
_entity.pdbx_description
1 polymer ?
#
loop_
_entity_poly.entity_id
_entity_poly.type
_entity_poly.pdbx_seq_one_letter_code
_entity_poly.pdbx_strand_id
1 'polypeptide(L)'
;MSPNFEPLKYWKESAQDTLDTSDRLFDSQKFHHSLFFLHLTLEKILKALYIYTKNESPPPIHDLVRLAEKCFDKIDESTKLELAEISTFNVSARYDDYKLQFYKKATKEYAQKWRGIGKRIFNQYLSQIK
;
A
#
# COMPACT_ATOMS: atom_id res chain seq x y z
N MET A 1 0.88 -17.71 20.30
CA MET A 1 0.83 -18.52 19.08
C MET A 1 1.87 -17.97 18.12
N SER A 2 2.72 -18.82 17.54
CA SER A 2 3.71 -18.38 16.56
C SER A 2 3.02 -18.01 15.25
N PRO A 3 3.44 -16.94 14.55
CA PRO A 3 2.89 -16.56 13.26
C PRO A 3 2.88 -17.75 12.28
N ASN A 4 1.84 -17.89 11.47
CA ASN A 4 1.92 -18.77 10.31
C ASN A 4 2.95 -18.20 9.31
N PHE A 5 4.17 -18.75 9.35
CA PHE A 5 5.34 -18.20 8.67
C PHE A 5 5.24 -18.19 7.15
N GLU A 6 4.54 -19.16 6.55
CA GLU A 6 4.38 -19.27 5.10
C GLU A 6 3.52 -18.13 4.51
N PRO A 7 2.29 -17.86 4.99
CA PRO A 7 1.53 -16.69 4.59
C PRO A 7 2.24 -15.36 4.86
N LEU A 8 2.91 -15.22 6.01
CA LEU A 8 3.65 -14.00 6.35
C LEU A 8 4.74 -13.72 5.32
N LYS A 9 5.56 -14.73 5.00
CA LYS A 9 6.62 -14.65 4.00
C LYS A 9 6.05 -14.28 2.63
N TYR A 10 4.99 -14.96 2.20
CA TYR A 10 4.32 -14.67 0.94
C TYR A 10 3.88 -13.19 0.82
N TRP A 11 3.18 -12.65 1.82
CA TRP A 11 2.72 -11.26 1.76
C TRP A 11 3.87 -10.26 1.77
N LYS A 12 4.93 -10.52 2.54
CA LYS A 12 6.13 -9.67 2.60
C LYS A 12 6.89 -9.67 1.26
N GLU A 13 7.14 -10.84 0.68
CA GLU A 13 7.81 -10.97 -0.62
C GLU A 13 6.96 -10.37 -1.75
N SER A 14 5.66 -10.65 -1.76
CA SER A 14 4.74 -10.06 -2.74
C SER A 14 4.69 -8.53 -2.62
N ALA A 15 4.72 -7.96 -1.41
CA ALA A 15 4.78 -6.51 -1.24
C ALA A 15 6.05 -5.91 -1.85
N GLN A 16 7.21 -6.56 -1.65
CA GLN A 16 8.49 -6.10 -2.19
C GLN A 16 8.54 -6.15 -3.73
N ASP A 17 8.04 -7.24 -4.32
CA ASP A 17 7.92 -7.40 -5.78
C ASP A 17 6.94 -6.36 -6.39
N THR A 18 5.85 -6.09 -5.68
CA THR A 18 4.87 -5.07 -6.11
C THR A 18 5.46 -3.66 -6.07
N LEU A 19 6.35 -3.39 -5.10
CA LEU A 19 7.07 -2.12 -5.02
C LEU A 19 8.05 -1.96 -6.18
N ASP A 20 8.79 -3.01 -6.55
CA ASP A 20 9.65 -3.02 -7.75
C ASP A 20 8.83 -2.74 -9.02
N THR A 21 7.65 -3.36 -9.14
CA THR A 21 6.73 -3.09 -10.26
C THR A 21 6.27 -1.63 -10.27
N SER A 22 5.89 -1.06 -9.11
CA SER A 22 5.53 0.36 -8.99
C SER A 22 6.65 1.28 -9.46
N ASP A 23 7.90 0.94 -9.12
CA ASP A 23 9.09 1.69 -9.52
C ASP A 23 9.32 1.64 -11.03
N ARG A 24 9.28 0.45 -11.63
CA ARG A 24 9.45 0.29 -13.10
C ARG A 24 8.39 1.04 -13.88
N LEU A 25 7.15 1.08 -13.39
CA LEU A 25 6.06 1.83 -13.99
C LEU A 25 6.29 3.34 -13.91
N PHE A 26 6.86 3.82 -12.80
CA PHE A 26 7.24 5.23 -12.66
C PHE A 26 8.32 5.61 -13.68
N ASP A 27 9.37 4.79 -13.79
CA ASP A 27 10.48 5.01 -14.71
C ASP A 27 10.03 4.96 -16.18
N SER A 28 9.03 4.13 -16.48
CA SER A 28 8.35 4.06 -17.78
C SER A 28 7.33 5.18 -18.02
N GLN A 29 7.27 6.19 -17.14
CA GLN A 29 6.33 7.33 -17.19
C GLN A 29 4.84 6.94 -17.11
N LYS A 30 4.53 5.72 -16.64
CA LYS A 30 3.17 5.23 -16.40
C LYS A 30 2.72 5.58 -14.98
N PHE A 31 2.62 6.87 -14.68
CA PHE A 31 2.44 7.39 -13.32
C PHE A 31 1.20 6.88 -12.58
N HIS A 32 0.04 6.84 -13.24
CA HIS A 32 -1.20 6.33 -12.64
C HIS A 32 -1.10 4.84 -12.29
N HIS A 33 -0.47 4.04 -13.17
CA HIS A 33 -0.20 2.63 -12.88
C HIS A 33 0.80 2.48 -11.74
N SER A 34 1.88 3.28 -11.73
CA SER A 34 2.84 3.28 -10.62
C SER A 34 2.15 3.52 -9.28
N LEU A 35 1.25 4.50 -9.20
CA LEU A 35 0.49 4.82 -7.99
C LEU A 35 -0.49 3.72 -7.59
N PHE A 36 -1.13 3.07 -8.55
CA PHE A 36 -1.96 1.90 -8.28
C PHE A 36 -1.14 0.75 -7.66
N PHE A 37 0.05 0.46 -8.20
CA PHE A 37 0.94 -0.56 -7.63
C PHE A 37 1.53 -0.14 -6.28
N LEU A 38 1.72 1.15 -6.04
CA LEU A 38 2.10 1.67 -4.72
C LEU A 38 1.02 1.40 -3.68
N HIS A 39 -0.26 1.59 -4.04
CA HIS A 39 -1.37 1.21 -3.18
C HIS A 39 -1.35 -0.30 -2.86
N LEU A 40 -1.21 -1.16 -3.87
CA LEU A 40 -1.13 -2.61 -3.67
C LEU A 40 0.06 -3.03 -2.79
N THR A 41 1.18 -2.32 -2.91
CA THR A 41 2.37 -2.53 -2.06
C THR A 41 2.02 -2.30 -0.59
N LEU A 42 1.38 -1.18 -0.28
CA LEU A 42 0.99 -0.84 1.09
C LEU A 42 -0.11 -1.79 1.62
N GLU A 43 -1.05 -2.20 0.78
CA GLU A 43 -2.05 -3.20 1.14
C GLU A 43 -1.37 -4.52 1.55
N LYS A 44 -0.42 -5.01 0.74
CA LYS A 44 0.28 -6.28 0.98
C LYS A 44 1.12 -6.26 2.25
N ILE A 45 1.88 -5.17 2.51
CA ILE A 45 2.68 -5.09 3.74
C ILE A 45 1.80 -4.96 5.00
N LEU A 46 0.66 -4.26 4.91
CA LEU A 46 -0.31 -4.22 6.02
C LEU A 46 -0.94 -5.59 6.27
N LYS A 47 -1.21 -6.37 5.23
CA LYS A 47 -1.68 -7.76 5.36
C LYS A 47 -0.62 -8.66 5.99
N ALA A 48 0.66 -8.48 5.67
CA ALA A 48 1.76 -9.14 6.35
C ALA A 48 1.81 -8.77 7.84
N LEU A 49 1.68 -7.48 8.17
CA LEU A 49 1.61 -7.00 9.55
C LEU A 49 0.42 -7.55 10.32
N TYR A 50 -0.76 -7.67 9.68
CA TYR A 50 -1.93 -8.27 10.30
C TYR A 50 -1.65 -9.70 10.73
N ILE A 51 -1.07 -10.52 9.84
CA ILE A 51 -0.67 -11.91 10.16
C ILE A 51 0.36 -11.92 11.30
N TYR A 52 1.36 -11.05 11.24
CA TYR A 52 2.41 -10.97 12.26
C TYR A 52 1.87 -10.59 13.65
N THR A 53 0.94 -9.64 13.70
CA THR A 53 0.41 -9.08 14.97
C THR A 53 -0.79 -9.84 15.53
N LYS A 54 -1.63 -10.43 14.67
CA LYS A 54 -2.87 -11.12 15.07
C LYS A 54 -2.81 -12.63 14.94
N ASN A 55 -1.85 -13.17 14.19
CA ASN A 55 -1.75 -14.58 13.85
C ASN A 55 -3.04 -15.15 13.21
N GLU A 56 -3.66 -14.34 12.35
CA GLU A 56 -4.91 -14.63 11.64
C GLU A 56 -4.78 -14.27 10.16
N SER A 57 -5.67 -14.83 9.33
CA SER A 57 -5.78 -14.43 7.93
C SER A 57 -6.24 -12.97 7.81
N PRO A 58 -5.61 -12.17 6.95
CA PRO A 58 -5.99 -10.76 6.81
C PRO A 58 -7.38 -10.63 6.18
N PRO A 59 -8.16 -9.61 6.56
CA PRO A 59 -9.49 -9.38 6.00
C PRO A 59 -9.40 -8.91 4.53
N PRO A 60 -10.45 -9.13 3.73
CA PRO A 60 -10.52 -8.67 2.34
C PRO A 60 -10.87 -7.16 2.26
N ILE A 61 -10.01 -6.32 2.85
CA ILE A 61 -10.14 -4.87 2.88
C ILE A 61 -9.06 -4.26 2.00
N HIS A 62 -9.43 -3.25 1.21
CA HIS A 62 -8.52 -2.47 0.37
C HIS A 62 -8.23 -1.08 0.94
N ASP A 63 -9.08 -0.59 1.85
CA ASP A 63 -8.84 0.69 2.52
C ASP A 63 -7.63 0.57 3.47
N LEU A 64 -6.59 1.35 3.20
CA LEU A 64 -5.32 1.24 3.92
C LEU A 64 -5.42 1.77 5.35
N VAL A 65 -6.29 2.76 5.60
CA VAL A 65 -6.51 3.29 6.95
C VAL A 65 -7.12 2.20 7.82
N ARG A 66 -8.20 1.56 7.34
CA ARG A 66 -8.87 0.46 8.06
C ARG A 66 -7.96 -0.75 8.28
N LEU A 67 -7.10 -1.08 7.31
CA LEU A 67 -6.10 -2.14 7.50
C LEU A 67 -5.07 -1.77 8.57
N ALA A 68 -4.54 -0.55 8.53
CA ALA A 68 -3.58 -0.07 9.51
C ALA A 68 -4.20 -0.05 10.92
N GLU A 69 -5.44 0.41 11.09
CA GLU A 69 -6.15 0.45 12.38
C GLU A 69 -6.34 -0.93 13.00
N LYS A 70 -6.30 -1.99 12.19
CA LYS A 70 -6.32 -3.38 12.67
C LYS A 70 -4.95 -3.88 13.11
N CYS A 71 -3.87 -3.26 12.65
CA CYS A 71 -2.49 -3.66 12.95
C CYS A 71 -1.88 -2.88 14.11
N PHE A 72 -2.34 -1.65 14.35
CA PHE A 72 -1.73 -0.72 15.31
C PHE A 72 -2.76 -0.20 16.30
N ASP A 73 -2.36 -0.09 17.58
CA ASP A 73 -3.21 0.53 18.61
C ASP A 73 -3.40 2.04 18.39
N LYS A 74 -2.39 2.69 17.80
CA LYS A 74 -2.44 4.11 17.44
C LYS A 74 -1.67 4.37 16.15
N ILE A 75 -2.29 5.17 15.29
CA ILE A 75 -1.69 5.72 14.07
C ILE A 75 -1.77 7.23 14.21
N ASP A 76 -0.67 7.92 13.93
CA ASP A 76 -0.69 9.37 13.92
C ASP A 76 -1.52 9.91 12.75
N GLU A 77 -2.11 11.09 12.93
CA GLU A 77 -3.02 11.68 11.95
C GLU A 77 -2.34 11.97 10.61
N SER A 78 -1.03 12.24 10.58
CA SER A 78 -0.32 12.48 9.33
C SER A 78 -0.24 11.20 8.48
N THR A 79 0.13 10.08 9.09
CA THR A 79 0.14 8.76 8.42
C THR A 79 -1.26 8.37 7.98
N LYS A 80 -2.31 8.64 8.78
CA LYS A 80 -3.70 8.36 8.37
C LYS A 80 -4.09 9.12 7.11
N LEU A 81 -3.79 10.41 7.04
CA LEU A 81 -4.08 11.23 5.85
C LEU A 81 -3.32 10.74 4.61
N GLU A 82 -2.07 10.30 4.79
CA GLU A 82 -1.27 9.73 3.71
C GLU A 82 -1.85 8.39 3.21
N LEU A 83 -2.22 7.50 4.12
CA LEU A 83 -2.88 6.23 3.78
C LEU A 83 -4.25 6.47 3.12
N ALA A 84 -5.00 7.47 3.57
CA ALA A 84 -6.28 7.83 3.00
C ALA A 84 -6.13 8.29 1.55
N GLU A 85 -5.15 9.16 1.25
CA GLU A 85 -4.88 9.54 -0.15
C GLU A 85 -4.42 8.32 -0.96
N ILE A 86 -3.47 7.52 -0.48
CA ILE A 86 -2.98 6.36 -1.25
C ILE A 86 -4.10 5.34 -1.49
N SER A 87 -5.08 5.24 -0.59
CA SER A 87 -6.29 4.42 -0.79
C SER A 87 -7.13 4.88 -1.98
N THR A 88 -7.04 6.15 -2.39
CA THR A 88 -7.71 6.67 -3.59
C THR A 88 -7.12 6.13 -4.89
N PHE A 89 -5.87 5.62 -4.87
CA PHE A 89 -5.20 5.13 -6.08
C PHE A 89 -5.73 3.76 -6.52
N ASN A 90 -6.55 3.10 -5.69
CA ASN A 90 -7.26 1.89 -6.07
C ASN A 90 -8.42 2.20 -7.02
N VAL A 91 -8.12 2.13 -8.32
CA VAL A 91 -9.06 2.44 -9.41
C VAL A 91 -9.79 1.23 -9.99
N SER A 92 -9.45 0.01 -9.56
CA SER A 92 -9.96 -1.24 -10.14
C SER A 92 -11.47 -1.43 -9.99
N ALA A 93 -12.07 -0.85 -8.95
CA ALA A 93 -13.49 -1.00 -8.62
C ALA A 93 -14.33 0.28 -8.81
N ARG A 94 -13.82 1.28 -9.56
CA ARG A 94 -14.45 2.61 -9.68
C ARG A 94 -14.93 2.91 -11.10
N TYR A 95 -15.93 3.79 -11.20
CA TYR A 95 -16.49 4.29 -12.46
C TYR A 95 -15.45 5.02 -13.32
N ASP A 96 -15.68 5.09 -14.63
CA ASP A 96 -14.71 5.59 -15.60
C ASP A 96 -14.42 7.09 -15.49
N ASP A 97 -15.38 7.88 -14.99
CA ASP A 97 -15.20 9.29 -14.65
C ASP A 97 -14.17 9.48 -13.52
N TYR A 98 -14.21 8.63 -12.50
CA TYR A 98 -13.24 8.62 -11.41
C TYR A 98 -11.84 8.27 -11.91
N LYS A 99 -11.73 7.26 -12.78
CA LYS A 99 -10.44 6.88 -13.41
C LYS A 99 -9.85 8.04 -14.19
N LEU A 100 -10.68 8.74 -14.97
CA LEU A 100 -10.24 9.89 -15.77
C LEU A 100 -9.72 11.03 -14.90
N GLN A 101 -10.40 11.34 -13.79
CA GLN A 101 -9.93 12.35 -12.83
C GLN A 101 -8.61 11.94 -12.18
N PHE A 102 -8.48 10.68 -11.77
CA PHE A 102 -7.23 10.17 -11.21
C PHE A 102 -6.07 10.23 -12.23
N TYR A 103 -6.32 9.86 -13.48
CA TYR A 103 -5.31 9.92 -14.54
C TYR A 103 -4.81 11.34 -14.79
N LYS A 104 -5.71 12.34 -14.73
CA LYS A 104 -5.32 13.75 -14.81
C LYS A 104 -4.50 14.22 -13.61
N LYS A 105 -4.79 13.70 -12.42
CA LYS A 105 -4.07 14.02 -11.17
C LYS A 105 -2.68 13.38 -11.12
N ALA A 106 -2.49 12.23 -11.76
CA ALA A 106 -1.26 11.44 -11.74
C ALA A 106 -0.14 12.03 -12.63
N THR A 107 0.25 13.29 -12.38
CA THR A 107 1.44 13.89 -13.01
C THR A 107 2.73 13.28 -12.46
N LYS A 108 3.86 13.58 -13.10
CA LYS A 108 5.19 13.14 -12.64
C LYS A 108 5.46 13.60 -11.21
N GLU A 109 5.20 14.88 -10.91
CA GLU A 109 5.45 15.52 -9.61
C GLU A 109 4.57 14.89 -8.54
N TYR A 110 3.29 14.69 -8.85
CA TYR A 110 2.33 14.06 -7.96
C TYR A 110 2.74 12.62 -7.65
N ALA A 111 3.09 11.85 -8.69
CA ALA A 111 3.55 10.47 -8.52
C ALA A 111 4.87 10.39 -7.75
N GLN A 112 5.81 11.30 -8.00
CA GLN A 112 7.10 11.34 -7.31
C GLN A 112 6.91 11.63 -5.81
N LYS A 113 6.04 12.60 -5.46
CA LYS A 113 5.68 12.89 -4.07
C LYS A 113 5.14 11.64 -3.37
N TRP A 114 4.10 11.03 -3.94
CA TRP A 114 3.43 9.91 -3.30
C TRP A 114 4.27 8.65 -3.26
N ARG A 115 5.10 8.40 -4.28
CA ARG A 115 6.10 7.34 -4.25
C ARG A 115 7.08 7.49 -3.08
N GLY A 116 7.58 8.71 -2.83
CA GLY A 116 8.45 8.99 -1.68
C GLY A 116 7.78 8.68 -0.34
N ILE A 117 6.54 9.17 -0.17
CA ILE A 117 5.72 8.91 1.03
C ILE A 117 5.44 7.41 1.20
N GLY A 118 4.95 6.75 0.15
CA GLY A 118 4.62 5.33 0.19
C GLY A 118 5.83 4.44 0.49
N LYS A 119 7.02 4.76 -0.04
CA LYS A 119 8.26 4.06 0.30
C LYS A 119 8.67 4.24 1.76
N ARG A 120 8.54 5.45 2.29
CA ARG A 120 8.78 5.72 3.71
C ARG A 120 7.87 4.85 4.59
N ILE A 121 6.56 4.85 4.30
CA ILE A 121 5.57 4.03 5.02
C ILE A 121 5.89 2.53 4.89
N PHE A 122 6.16 2.06 3.68
CA PHE A 122 6.53 0.66 3.43
C PHE A 122 7.73 0.22 4.26
N ASN A 123 8.81 0.99 4.26
CA ASN A 123 10.01 0.67 5.04
C ASN A 123 9.76 0.68 6.55
N GLN A 124 8.94 1.64 7.03
CA GLN A 124 8.53 1.71 8.43
C GLN A 124 7.68 0.52 8.86
N TYR A 125 6.83 -0.02 7.97
CA TYR A 125 5.99 -1.17 8.26
C TYR A 125 6.77 -2.49 8.15
N LEU A 126 7.65 -2.58 7.15
CA LEU A 126 8.54 -3.73 6.97
C LEU A 126 9.46 -3.94 8.17
N SER A 127 10.00 -2.87 8.76
CA SER A 127 10.91 -2.95 9.92
C SER A 127 10.25 -3.45 11.21
N GLN A 128 8.92 -3.49 11.26
CA GLN A 128 8.17 -3.99 12.41
C GLN A 128 7.94 -5.51 12.36
N ILE A 129 8.14 -6.13 11.19
CA ILE A 129 8.07 -7.58 11.00
C ILE A 129 9.48 -8.14 11.19
N LYS A 130 9.74 -8.68 12.39
CA LYS A 130 11.02 -9.31 12.76
C LYS A 130 11.08 -10.76 12.33
#